data_AF-A0A0D0DC81-F1
#
_entry.id   AF-A0A0D0DC81-F1
#
_cell.length_a   1.000
_cell.length_b   1.000
_cell.length_c   1.000
_cell.angle_alpha   90.00
_cell.angle_beta   90.00
_cell.angle_gamma   90.00
#
_symmetry.space_group_name_H-M   'P 1'
#
loop_
_entity.id
_entity.type
_entity.pdbx_description
1 polymer ?
#
loop_
_entity_poly.entity_id
_entity_poly.type
_entity_poly.pdbx_seq_one_letter_code
_entity_poly.pdbx_strand_id
1 'polypeptide(L)'
;MWKPSSRARLFWISEACYALLIIITACFFAISCFALLEQAVRTAPNHSWSNNWDTVNIGATYLLVLVLSVAICIKRRIAVRRRLQRISTAQSGINRSDAPKPVREYISQEFARSCLVSYECQPWDTIHPGWGRPGTEHGGIRFRRTLLDTIGDIDARAHLIIPNLPPLKPHSRMIHHFRYLLPLFPKDDEGLTHLHYYDSAIQLARTSDREPNEDEFLLGLQAADEIRKILNDCRIEMLEESRAQLNVPP
;
A
#
# COMPACT_ATOMS: atom_id res chain seq x y z
N MET A 1 -43.79 35.66 -8.11
CA MET A 1 -42.55 36.22 -7.51
C MET A 1 -41.56 35.09 -7.24
N TRP A 2 -40.64 34.81 -8.17
CA TRP A 2 -39.70 33.68 -8.07
C TRP A 2 -38.52 34.05 -7.18
N LYS A 3 -38.44 33.47 -5.96
CA LYS A 3 -37.24 33.56 -5.11
C LYS A 3 -36.19 32.57 -5.65
N PRO A 4 -35.03 33.00 -6.15
CA PRO A 4 -33.97 32.08 -6.56
C PRO A 4 -33.45 31.30 -5.35
N SER A 5 -33.29 29.98 -5.51
CA SER A 5 -32.85 29.06 -4.46
C SER A 5 -31.47 29.49 -3.92
N SER A 6 -31.29 29.46 -2.59
CA SER A 6 -30.08 29.92 -1.91
C SER A 6 -28.80 29.21 -2.39
N ARG A 7 -28.94 28.00 -2.94
CA ARG A 7 -27.84 27.22 -3.55
C ARG A 7 -27.32 27.83 -4.85
N ALA A 8 -28.20 28.38 -5.69
CA ALA A 8 -27.78 29.04 -6.92
C ALA A 8 -26.94 30.29 -6.60
N ARG A 9 -27.34 31.07 -5.59
CA ARG A 9 -26.61 32.26 -5.15
C ARG A 9 -25.21 31.93 -4.63
N LEU A 10 -25.07 30.87 -3.81
CA LEU A 10 -23.76 30.41 -3.33
C LEU A 10 -22.83 29.97 -4.47
N PHE A 11 -23.35 29.27 -5.47
CA PHE A 11 -22.58 28.84 -6.63
C PHE A 11 -22.09 30.04 -7.47
N TRP A 12 -22.94 31.04 -7.71
CA TRP A 12 -22.55 32.26 -8.41
C TRP A 12 -21.49 33.06 -7.65
N ILE A 13 -21.60 33.12 -6.32
CA ILE A 13 -20.60 33.80 -5.47
C ILE A 13 -19.25 33.07 -5.54
N SER A 14 -19.24 31.74 -5.47
CA SER A 14 -17.98 30.99 -5.57
C SER A 14 -17.30 31.13 -6.93
N GLU A 15 -18.08 31.13 -8.01
CA GLU A 15 -17.54 31.29 -9.37
C GLU A 15 -17.01 32.73 -9.58
N ALA A 16 -17.74 33.73 -9.09
CA ALA A 16 -17.31 35.13 -9.15
C ALA A 16 -16.04 35.38 -8.32
N CYS A 17 -15.95 34.83 -7.11
CA CYS A 17 -14.75 34.93 -6.27
C CYS A 17 -13.54 34.27 -6.94
N TYR A 18 -13.74 33.09 -7.54
CA TYR A 18 -12.67 32.38 -8.23
C TYR A 18 -12.17 33.14 -9.47
N ALA A 19 -13.09 33.68 -10.28
CA ALA A 19 -12.75 34.51 -11.42
C ALA A 19 -12.01 35.79 -11.00
N LEU A 20 -12.46 36.43 -9.92
CA LEU A 20 -11.82 37.62 -9.37
C LEU A 20 -10.39 37.31 -8.89
N LEU A 21 -10.17 36.19 -8.20
CA LEU A 21 -8.84 35.75 -7.79
C LEU A 21 -7.90 35.50 -8.98
N ILE A 22 -8.40 34.89 -10.05
CA ILE A 22 -7.62 34.69 -11.29
C ILE A 22 -7.25 36.04 -11.91
N ILE A 23 -8.19 36.98 -11.99
CA ILE A 23 -7.93 38.30 -12.58
C ILE A 23 -6.90 39.06 -11.74
N ILE A 24 -7.04 39.05 -10.42
CA ILE A 24 -6.08 39.70 -9.50
C ILE A 24 -4.68 39.11 -9.66
N THR A 25 -4.56 37.78 -9.63
CA THR A 25 -3.26 37.10 -9.78
C THR A 25 -2.63 37.35 -11.15
N ALA A 26 -3.42 37.37 -12.22
CA ALA A 26 -2.94 37.74 -13.56
C ALA A 26 -2.47 39.20 -13.64
N CYS A 27 -3.18 40.14 -13.02
CA CYS A 27 -2.78 41.55 -12.95
C CYS A 27 -1.46 41.72 -12.21
N PHE A 28 -1.30 41.10 -11.03
CA PHE A 28 -0.04 41.15 -10.28
C PHE A 28 1.13 40.55 -11.06
N PHE A 29 0.90 39.46 -11.79
CA PHE A 29 1.91 38.85 -12.64
C PHE A 29 2.33 39.77 -13.80
N ALA A 30 1.38 40.43 -14.45
CA ALA A 30 1.65 41.38 -15.53
C ALA A 30 2.41 42.62 -15.04
N ILE A 31 2.01 43.18 -13.88
CA ILE A 31 2.69 44.32 -13.26
C ILE A 31 4.12 43.95 -12.86
N SER A 32 4.32 42.76 -12.27
CA SER A 32 5.65 42.26 -11.93
C SER A 32 6.55 42.10 -13.15
N CYS A 33 6.02 41.54 -14.24
CA CYS A 33 6.75 41.40 -15.51
C CYS A 33 7.17 42.76 -16.08
N PHE A 34 6.23 43.71 -16.14
CA PHE A 34 6.50 45.06 -16.63
C PHE A 34 7.57 45.78 -15.81
N ALA A 35 7.47 45.71 -14.48
CA ALA A 35 8.45 46.32 -13.58
C ALA A 35 9.86 45.74 -13.74
N LEU A 36 9.99 44.41 -13.93
CA LEU A 36 11.30 43.77 -14.12
C LEU A 36 11.88 44.04 -15.51
N LEU A 37 11.06 44.11 -16.55
CA LEU A 37 11.52 44.54 -17.88
C LEU A 37 11.99 46.00 -17.85
N GLU A 38 11.24 46.88 -17.18
CA GLU A 38 11.63 48.27 -17.01
C GLU A 38 12.94 48.41 -16.21
N GLN A 39 13.11 47.64 -15.14
CA GLN A 39 14.38 47.60 -14.39
C GLN A 39 15.53 47.09 -15.25
N ALA A 40 15.35 45.98 -15.99
CA ALA A 40 16.39 45.40 -16.83
C ALA A 40 16.85 46.34 -17.95
N VAL A 41 15.97 47.18 -18.48
CA VAL A 41 16.31 48.21 -19.47
C VAL A 41 17.09 49.36 -18.83
N ARG A 42 16.69 49.80 -17.62
CA ARG A 42 17.35 50.89 -16.91
C ARG A 42 18.76 50.53 -16.41
N THR A 43 19.01 49.27 -16.07
CA THR A 43 20.33 48.79 -15.63
C THR A 43 21.28 48.43 -16.78
N ALA A 44 20.82 48.46 -18.03
CA ALA A 44 21.64 48.13 -19.18
C ALA A 44 22.57 49.29 -19.59
N PRO A 45 23.84 49.04 -19.94
CA PRO A 45 24.85 50.07 -20.19
C PRO A 45 24.52 51.01 -21.36
N ASN A 46 23.68 50.57 -22.31
CA ASN A 46 23.31 51.34 -23.50
C ASN A 46 21.89 51.96 -23.41
N HIS A 47 21.18 51.77 -22.28
CA HIS A 47 19.78 52.17 -22.08
C HIS A 47 18.88 51.88 -23.30
N SER A 48 19.16 50.78 -23.99
CA SER A 48 18.54 50.40 -25.26
C SER A 48 18.00 48.98 -25.15
N TRP A 49 16.84 48.77 -25.78
CA TRP A 49 16.19 47.47 -25.89
C TRP A 49 16.93 46.54 -26.86
N SER A 50 17.66 47.10 -27.83
CA SER A 50 18.42 46.31 -28.78
C SER A 50 19.74 45.87 -28.14
N ASN A 51 19.93 44.56 -27.99
CA ASN A 51 21.13 43.88 -27.49
C ASN A 51 21.23 43.63 -25.96
N ASN A 52 20.10 43.64 -25.24
CA ASN A 52 20.06 43.31 -23.81
C ASN A 52 19.62 41.86 -23.55
N TRP A 53 20.56 40.97 -23.25
CA TRP A 53 20.29 39.55 -22.96
C TRP A 53 19.49 39.33 -21.67
N ASP A 54 19.59 40.24 -20.68
CA ASP A 54 18.81 40.13 -19.44
C ASP A 54 17.31 40.33 -19.70
N THR A 55 16.96 41.23 -20.61
CA THR A 55 15.57 41.44 -21.05
C THR A 55 15.01 40.19 -21.73
N VAL A 56 15.82 39.52 -22.56
CA VAL A 56 15.44 38.27 -23.23
C VAL A 56 15.23 37.14 -22.22
N ASN A 57 16.13 37.00 -21.25
CA ASN A 57 16.04 35.95 -20.23
C ASN A 57 14.83 36.12 -19.30
N ILE A 58 14.54 37.37 -18.90
CA ILE A 58 13.34 37.70 -18.12
C ILE A 58 12.08 37.40 -18.95
N GLY A 59 12.03 37.83 -20.21
CA GLY A 59 10.90 37.51 -21.09
C GLY A 59 10.67 36.00 -21.25
N ALA A 60 11.74 35.23 -21.45
CA ALA A 60 11.67 33.79 -21.64
C ALA A 60 11.17 33.04 -20.38
N THR A 61 11.64 33.43 -19.19
CA THR A 61 11.24 32.81 -17.92
C THR A 61 9.77 33.08 -17.61
N TYR A 62 9.28 34.32 -17.80
CA TYR A 62 7.86 34.64 -17.62
C TYR A 62 6.96 33.93 -18.63
N LEU A 63 7.40 33.80 -19.89
CA LEU A 63 6.67 33.06 -20.92
C LEU A 63 6.56 31.57 -20.56
N LEU A 64 7.64 30.97 -20.05
CA LEU A 64 7.63 29.58 -19.58
C LEU A 64 6.64 29.39 -18.43
N VAL A 65 6.67 30.26 -17.42
CA VAL A 65 5.74 30.22 -16.28
C VAL A 65 4.29 30.37 -16.75
N LEU A 66 4.03 31.26 -17.71
CA LEU A 66 2.70 31.45 -18.29
C LEU A 66 2.22 30.17 -18.99
N VAL A 67 3.05 29.56 -19.83
CA VAL A 67 2.72 28.30 -20.52
C VAL A 67 2.45 27.17 -19.51
N LEU A 68 3.30 27.02 -18.48
CA LEU A 68 3.14 25.99 -17.45
C LEU A 68 1.84 26.19 -16.66
N SER A 69 1.53 27.43 -16.28
CA SER A 69 0.33 27.75 -15.51
C SER A 69 -0.95 27.45 -16.30
N VAL A 70 -0.99 27.82 -17.59
CA VAL A 70 -2.10 27.50 -18.50
C VAL A 70 -2.25 25.99 -18.67
N ALA A 71 -1.14 25.26 -18.86
CA ALA A 71 -1.18 23.80 -18.99
C ALA A 71 -1.73 23.12 -17.72
N ILE A 72 -1.33 23.58 -16.53
CA ILE A 72 -1.86 23.08 -15.25
C ILE A 72 -3.35 23.39 -15.12
N CYS A 73 -3.78 24.62 -15.43
CA CYS A 73 -5.18 25.02 -15.40
C CYS A 73 -6.05 24.17 -16.34
N ILE A 74 -5.58 23.93 -17.57
CA ILE A 74 -6.27 23.09 -18.55
C ILE A 74 -6.36 21.64 -18.04
N LYS A 75 -5.25 21.06 -17.56
CA LYS A 75 -5.24 19.70 -16.99
C LYS A 75 -6.23 19.55 -15.85
N ARG A 76 -6.26 20.52 -14.91
CA ARG A 76 -7.20 20.53 -13.78
C ARG A 76 -8.65 20.63 -14.28
N ARG A 77 -8.94 21.51 -15.23
CA ARG A 77 -10.29 21.68 -15.80
C ARG A 77 -10.77 20.41 -16.50
N ILE A 78 -9.90 19.75 -17.26
CA ILE A 78 -10.20 18.47 -17.92
C ILE A 78 -10.43 17.38 -16.87
N ALA A 79 -9.59 17.29 -15.84
CA ALA A 79 -9.73 16.30 -14.77
C ALA A 79 -11.06 16.46 -14.01
N VAL A 80 -11.45 17.70 -13.67
CA VAL A 80 -12.74 17.99 -13.03
C VAL A 80 -13.89 17.63 -13.95
N ARG A 81 -13.84 18.01 -15.24
CA ARG A 81 -14.87 17.62 -16.22
C ARG A 81 -15.00 16.10 -16.34
N ARG A 82 -13.88 15.38 -16.43
CA ARG A 82 -13.87 13.91 -16.51
C ARG A 82 -14.41 13.26 -15.22
N ARG A 83 -14.09 13.82 -14.05
CA ARG A 83 -14.65 13.35 -12.76
C ARG A 83 -16.16 13.58 -12.69
N LEU A 84 -16.64 14.75 -13.12
CA LEU A 84 -18.07 15.05 -13.19
C LEU A 84 -18.80 14.17 -14.23
N GLN A 85 -18.15 13.81 -15.33
CA GLN A 85 -18.69 12.88 -16.32
C GLN A 85 -18.74 11.43 -15.83
N ARG A 86 -17.81 11.01 -14.96
CA ARG A 86 -17.82 9.66 -14.35
C ARG A 86 -18.85 9.47 -13.26
N ILE A 87 -19.25 10.54 -12.56
CA ILE A 87 -20.42 10.49 -11.68
C ILE A 87 -21.61 10.26 -12.61
N SER A 88 -22.01 9.00 -12.70
CA SER A 88 -22.92 8.49 -13.71
C SER A 88 -24.14 9.38 -13.80
N THR A 89 -24.30 9.99 -14.97
CA THR A 89 -25.51 10.66 -15.40
C THR A 89 -26.61 9.61 -15.72
N ALA A 90 -26.68 8.51 -14.95
CA ALA A 90 -27.75 7.52 -15.05
C ALA A 90 -29.11 8.16 -14.72
N GLN A 91 -29.14 9.24 -13.92
CA GLN A 91 -30.33 10.07 -13.72
C GLN A 91 -30.59 11.13 -14.80
N SER A 92 -29.64 11.41 -15.71
CA SER A 92 -29.89 12.34 -16.84
C SER A 92 -30.66 11.73 -17.99
N GLY A 93 -30.88 10.40 -17.99
CA GLY A 93 -31.71 9.76 -19.01
C GLY A 93 -33.20 10.07 -18.89
N ILE A 94 -33.67 10.52 -17.72
CA ILE A 94 -35.09 10.88 -17.50
C ILE A 94 -35.25 12.36 -17.83
N ASN A 95 -35.75 12.65 -19.02
CA ASN A 95 -36.05 14.02 -19.43
C ASN A 95 -37.12 14.60 -18.48
N ARG A 96 -37.16 15.93 -18.33
CA ARG A 96 -38.14 16.59 -17.43
C ARG A 96 -39.59 16.26 -17.77
N SER A 97 -39.86 15.81 -18.99
CA SER A 97 -41.14 15.36 -19.53
C SER A 97 -41.51 13.93 -19.17
N ASP A 98 -40.55 13.08 -18.81
CA ASP A 98 -40.73 11.62 -18.85
C ASP A 98 -41.36 11.08 -17.57
N ALA A 99 -41.32 11.86 -16.48
CA ALA A 99 -41.93 11.48 -15.21
C ALA A 99 -42.47 12.69 -14.42
N PRO A 100 -43.61 12.54 -13.72
CA PRO A 100 -44.08 13.52 -12.75
C PRO A 100 -43.03 13.84 -11.68
N LYS A 101 -43.01 15.09 -11.22
CA LYS A 101 -42.10 15.57 -10.16
C LYS A 101 -41.97 14.63 -8.93
N PRO A 102 -43.06 14.10 -8.33
CA PRO A 102 -42.93 13.25 -7.15
C PRO A 102 -42.17 11.95 -7.42
N VAL A 103 -42.33 11.36 -8.61
CA VAL A 103 -41.63 10.13 -8.99
C VAL A 103 -40.12 10.39 -9.13
N ARG A 104 -39.75 11.52 -9.73
CA ARG A 104 -38.33 11.90 -9.86
C ARG A 104 -37.69 12.19 -8.51
N GLU A 105 -38.41 12.87 -7.61
CA GLU A 105 -37.92 13.14 -6.25
C GLU A 105 -37.71 11.82 -5.50
N TYR A 106 -38.64 10.87 -5.61
CA TYR A 106 -38.50 9.54 -5.03
C TYR A 106 -37.28 8.78 -5.57
N ILE A 107 -37.10 8.73 -6.90
CA ILE A 107 -35.93 8.09 -7.53
C ILE A 107 -34.62 8.75 -7.06
N SER A 108 -34.61 10.07 -6.91
CA SER A 108 -33.42 10.79 -6.43
C SER A 108 -33.08 10.46 -4.98
N GLN A 109 -34.10 10.27 -4.15
CA GLN A 109 -33.95 9.90 -2.75
C GLN A 109 -33.45 8.46 -2.60
N GLU A 110 -34.03 7.50 -3.33
CA GLU A 110 -33.59 6.11 -3.29
C GLU A 110 -32.17 5.94 -3.86
N PHE A 111 -31.84 6.64 -4.94
CA PHE A 111 -30.47 6.63 -5.47
C PHE A 111 -29.46 7.19 -4.45
N ALA A 112 -29.77 8.32 -3.81
CA ALA A 112 -28.92 8.88 -2.77
C ALA A 112 -28.76 7.91 -1.58
N ARG A 113 -29.84 7.23 -1.20
CA ARG A 113 -29.82 6.17 -0.19
C ARG A 113 -28.93 5.00 -0.60
N SER A 114 -29.03 4.52 -1.83
CA SER A 114 -28.18 3.46 -2.37
C SER A 114 -26.71 3.86 -2.40
N CYS A 115 -26.39 5.10 -2.79
CA CYS A 115 -25.01 5.60 -2.74
C CYS A 115 -24.46 5.65 -1.32
N LEU A 116 -25.28 6.08 -0.34
CA LEU A 116 -24.88 6.11 1.06
C LEU A 116 -24.67 4.70 1.60
N VAL A 117 -25.59 3.77 1.34
CA VAL A 117 -25.42 2.36 1.72
C VAL A 117 -24.17 1.77 1.08
N SER A 118 -23.94 2.00 -0.22
CA SER A 118 -22.73 1.52 -0.90
C SER A 118 -21.44 2.09 -0.31
N TYR A 119 -21.46 3.35 0.12
CA TYR A 119 -20.31 4.00 0.77
C TYR A 119 -20.05 3.39 2.15
N GLU A 120 -21.08 3.25 2.97
CA GLU A 120 -20.98 2.63 4.30
C GLU A 120 -20.63 1.13 4.22
N CYS A 121 -21.05 0.43 3.17
CA CYS A 121 -20.69 -0.96 2.95
C CYS A 121 -19.26 -1.16 2.43
N GLN A 122 -18.51 -0.09 2.13
CA GLN A 122 -17.14 -0.24 1.67
C GLN A 122 -16.26 -0.71 2.85
N PRO A 123 -15.54 -1.83 2.72
CA PRO A 123 -14.70 -2.34 3.79
C PRO A 123 -13.56 -1.35 4.04
N TRP A 124 -13.55 -0.70 5.21
CA TRP A 124 -12.53 0.29 5.55
C TRP A 124 -11.33 -0.30 6.31
N ASP A 125 -11.50 -1.47 6.95
CA ASP A 125 -10.42 -2.17 7.66
C ASP A 125 -10.78 -3.66 7.86
N THR A 126 -10.68 -4.46 6.79
CA THR A 126 -10.96 -5.90 6.86
C THR A 126 -9.78 -6.66 7.47
N ILE A 127 -9.59 -6.51 8.79
CA ILE A 127 -8.70 -7.36 9.57
C ILE A 127 -9.32 -8.75 9.66
N HIS A 128 -8.73 -9.72 8.96
CA HIS A 128 -9.14 -11.13 9.07
C HIS A 128 -8.22 -11.82 10.08
N PRO A 129 -8.76 -12.37 11.19
CA PRO A 129 -7.93 -13.09 12.15
C PRO A 129 -7.23 -14.27 11.47
N GLY A 130 -5.94 -14.47 11.76
CA GLY A 130 -5.10 -15.48 11.12
C GLY A 130 -4.52 -15.10 9.75
N TRP A 131 -4.80 -13.89 9.25
CA TRP A 131 -4.20 -13.35 8.04
C TRP A 131 -3.36 -12.13 8.36
N GLY A 132 -2.22 -12.00 7.68
CA GLY A 132 -1.44 -10.78 7.75
C GLY A 132 -2.15 -9.61 7.09
N ARG A 133 -1.96 -8.42 7.66
CA ARG A 133 -2.67 -7.20 7.25
C ARG A 133 -2.24 -6.77 5.84
N PRO A 134 -3.18 -6.35 4.98
CA PRO A 134 -2.83 -5.89 3.64
C PRO A 134 -1.91 -4.66 3.73
N GLY A 135 -0.77 -4.71 3.07
CA GLY A 135 0.25 -3.64 3.09
C GLY A 135 1.33 -3.79 4.16
N THR A 136 1.28 -4.80 5.03
CA THR A 136 2.42 -5.20 5.87
C THR A 136 3.26 -6.28 5.18
N GLU A 137 4.42 -6.61 5.75
CA GLU A 137 5.32 -7.66 5.24
C GLU A 137 4.61 -9.02 5.12
N HIS A 138 3.67 -9.31 6.01
CA HIS A 138 2.91 -10.56 6.01
C HIS A 138 1.56 -10.47 5.28
N GLY A 139 1.33 -9.41 4.50
CA GLY A 139 0.09 -9.20 3.76
C GLY A 139 -0.25 -10.37 2.84
N GLY A 140 -1.44 -10.94 3.01
CA GLY A 140 -1.91 -12.07 2.20
C GLY A 140 -1.37 -13.44 2.62
N ILE A 141 -0.61 -13.52 3.72
CA ILE A 141 -0.17 -14.79 4.30
C ILE A 141 -1.22 -15.28 5.30
N ARG A 142 -1.60 -16.56 5.20
CA ARG A 142 -2.45 -17.23 6.21
C ARG A 142 -1.59 -17.95 7.23
N PHE A 143 -1.46 -17.37 8.42
CA PHE A 143 -0.53 -17.80 9.47
C PHE A 143 -0.62 -19.30 9.79
N ARG A 144 -1.82 -19.82 10.04
CA ARG A 144 -2.04 -21.23 10.37
C ARG A 144 -1.51 -22.17 9.29
N ARG A 145 -1.80 -21.87 8.02
CA ARG A 145 -1.38 -22.71 6.90
C ARG A 145 0.13 -22.66 6.73
N THR A 146 0.70 -21.46 6.74
CA THR A 146 2.14 -21.27 6.57
C THR A 146 2.94 -21.99 7.64
N LEU A 147 2.51 -21.94 8.91
CA LEU A 147 3.13 -22.71 10.00
C LEU A 147 3.07 -24.21 9.74
N LEU A 148 1.90 -24.74 9.35
CA LEU A 148 1.75 -26.17 9.11
C LEU A 148 2.56 -26.65 7.89
N ASP A 149 2.72 -25.81 6.87
CA ASP A 149 3.51 -26.13 5.69
C ASP A 149 5.02 -26.27 6.02
N THR A 150 5.50 -25.65 7.11
CA THR A 150 6.90 -25.80 7.55
C THR A 150 7.24 -27.23 8.02
N ILE A 151 6.26 -28.01 8.48
CA ILE A 151 6.50 -29.33 9.08
C ILE A 151 7.13 -30.28 8.06
N GLY A 152 6.59 -30.30 6.83
CA GLY A 152 7.08 -31.20 5.79
C GLY A 152 8.52 -30.87 5.36
N ASP A 153 8.88 -29.59 5.33
CA ASP A 153 10.24 -29.14 4.98
C ASP A 153 11.25 -29.49 6.09
N ILE A 154 10.90 -29.28 7.37
CA ILE A 154 11.77 -29.69 8.48
C ILE A 154 11.94 -31.20 8.51
N ASP A 155 10.86 -31.96 8.31
CA ASP A 155 10.91 -33.42 8.29
C ASP A 155 11.80 -33.95 7.16
N ALA A 156 11.70 -33.37 5.95
CA ALA A 156 12.57 -33.72 4.84
C ALA A 156 14.06 -33.47 5.15
N ARG A 157 14.37 -32.37 5.85
CA ARG A 157 15.75 -32.05 6.29
C ARG A 157 16.24 -32.98 7.39
N ALA A 158 15.38 -33.33 8.34
CA ALA A 158 15.72 -34.27 9.40
C ALA A 158 16.10 -35.65 8.85
N HIS A 159 15.38 -36.14 7.82
CA HIS A 159 15.69 -37.41 7.17
C HIS A 159 17.04 -37.41 6.41
N LEU A 160 17.57 -36.23 6.04
CA LEU A 160 18.89 -36.13 5.42
C LEU A 160 20.03 -36.35 6.42
N ILE A 161 19.81 -36.04 7.70
CA ILE A 161 20.77 -36.25 8.78
C ILE A 161 20.59 -37.64 9.39
N ILE A 162 19.33 -38.05 9.60
CA ILE A 162 18.97 -39.35 10.19
C ILE A 162 18.06 -40.10 9.20
N PRO A 163 18.62 -40.89 8.28
CA PRO A 163 17.83 -41.59 7.26
C PRO A 163 16.79 -42.57 7.83
N ASN A 164 17.04 -43.10 9.03
CA ASN A 164 16.17 -44.06 9.71
C ASN A 164 15.15 -43.39 10.65
N LEU A 165 14.91 -42.08 10.52
CA LEU A 165 13.87 -41.39 11.28
C LEU A 165 12.49 -42.02 10.97
N PRO A 166 11.62 -42.24 11.97
CA PRO A 166 10.28 -42.74 11.69
C PRO A 166 9.51 -41.74 10.82
N PRO A 167 8.56 -42.20 9.98
CA PRO A 167 7.75 -41.31 9.15
C PRO A 167 6.83 -40.42 10.01
N LEU A 168 6.61 -39.20 9.55
CA LEU A 168 5.78 -38.20 10.23
C LEU A 168 4.34 -38.70 10.40
N LYS A 169 3.84 -38.64 11.65
CA LYS A 169 2.43 -38.94 11.96
C LYS A 169 1.61 -37.64 12.02
N PRO A 170 0.41 -37.58 11.41
CA PRO A 170 -0.39 -36.35 11.34
C PRO A 170 -0.69 -35.69 12.70
N HIS A 171 -0.92 -36.50 13.75
CA HIS A 171 -1.32 -36.03 15.07
C HIS A 171 -0.22 -36.16 16.14
N SER A 172 1.00 -36.57 15.77
CA SER A 172 2.09 -36.58 16.75
C SER A 172 2.58 -35.16 17.02
N ARG A 173 2.96 -34.91 18.29
CA ARG A 173 3.68 -33.69 18.67
C ARG A 173 5.05 -33.64 18.00
N MET A 174 5.47 -32.46 17.56
CA MET A 174 6.75 -32.24 16.88
C MET A 174 7.91 -32.55 17.82
N ILE A 175 7.78 -32.21 19.10
CA ILE A 175 8.79 -32.53 20.11
C ILE A 175 9.04 -34.05 20.26
N HIS A 176 8.00 -34.88 20.11
CA HIS A 176 8.14 -36.33 20.20
C HIS A 176 8.72 -36.94 18.92
N HIS A 177 8.33 -36.38 17.76
CA HIS A 177 8.79 -36.81 16.45
C HIS A 177 10.29 -36.52 16.28
N PHE A 178 10.70 -35.29 16.60
CA PHE A 178 12.07 -34.83 16.47
C PHE A 178 12.91 -35.00 17.75
N ARG A 179 12.51 -35.89 18.67
CA ARG A 179 13.21 -36.09 19.95
C ARG A 179 14.69 -36.41 19.79
N TYR A 180 15.05 -37.09 18.69
CA TYR A 180 16.43 -37.52 18.42
C TYR A 180 17.33 -36.34 18.02
N LEU A 181 16.74 -35.23 17.59
CA LEU A 181 17.44 -33.99 17.24
C LEU A 181 17.57 -33.05 18.45
N LEU A 182 16.86 -33.31 19.57
CA LEU A 182 16.93 -32.47 20.78
C LEU A 182 18.36 -32.15 21.24
N PRO A 183 19.32 -33.11 21.25
CA PRO A 183 20.69 -32.82 21.67
C PRO A 183 21.43 -31.82 20.79
N LEU A 184 20.99 -31.61 19.54
CA LEU A 184 21.62 -30.69 18.59
C LEU A 184 21.19 -29.24 18.81
N PHE A 185 20.06 -29.03 19.49
CA PHE A 185 19.51 -27.69 19.66
C PHE A 185 20.08 -27.01 20.91
N PRO A 186 20.54 -25.75 20.81
CA PRO A 186 20.93 -24.98 21.97
C PRO A 186 19.71 -24.75 22.87
N LYS A 187 19.97 -24.71 24.17
CA LYS A 187 18.98 -24.38 25.20
C LYS A 187 19.10 -22.90 25.55
N ASP A 188 17.97 -22.26 25.75
CA ASP A 188 17.91 -20.91 26.32
C ASP A 188 18.12 -20.93 27.84
N ASP A 189 18.04 -19.74 28.46
CA ASP A 189 18.19 -19.56 29.91
C ASP A 189 17.10 -20.30 30.72
N GLU A 190 15.97 -20.61 30.09
CA GLU A 190 14.86 -21.36 30.67
C GLU A 190 15.00 -22.89 30.44
N GLY A 191 16.04 -23.31 29.73
CA GLY A 191 16.28 -24.71 29.37
C GLY A 191 15.41 -25.23 28.23
N LEU A 192 14.66 -24.35 27.56
CA LEU A 192 13.84 -24.65 26.39
C LEU A 192 14.68 -24.57 25.12
N THR A 193 14.30 -25.38 24.14
CA THR A 193 14.95 -25.36 22.81
C THR A 193 13.99 -24.78 21.77
N HIS A 194 14.52 -24.36 20.63
CA HIS A 194 13.72 -23.93 19.47
C HIS A 194 12.61 -24.94 19.10
N LEU A 195 12.84 -26.24 19.32
CA LEU A 195 11.84 -27.28 19.10
C LEU A 195 10.61 -27.17 20.03
N HIS A 196 10.77 -26.64 21.25
CA HIS A 196 9.66 -26.42 22.18
C HIS A 196 8.77 -25.26 21.72
N TYR A 197 9.37 -24.14 21.30
CA TYR A 197 8.66 -23.01 20.72
C TYR A 197 7.96 -23.38 19.40
N TYR A 198 8.61 -24.22 18.59
CA TYR A 198 8.02 -24.74 17.38
C TYR A 198 6.84 -25.69 17.68
N ASP A 199 6.99 -26.62 18.63
CA ASP A 199 5.89 -27.53 19.01
C ASP A 199 4.68 -26.76 19.53
N SER A 200 4.88 -25.75 20.38
CA SER A 200 3.77 -24.94 20.91
C SER A 200 3.02 -24.18 19.80
N ALA A 201 3.74 -23.56 18.87
CA ALA A 201 3.14 -22.88 17.72
C ALA A 201 2.36 -23.84 16.80
N ILE A 202 2.90 -25.03 16.54
CA ILE A 202 2.22 -26.05 15.73
C ILE A 202 1.00 -26.63 16.45
N GLN A 203 1.06 -26.84 17.77
CA GLN A 203 -0.12 -27.29 18.53
C GLN A 203 -1.22 -26.23 18.52
N LEU A 204 -0.87 -24.95 18.64
CA LEU A 204 -1.81 -23.85 18.51
C LEU A 204 -2.45 -23.86 17.12
N ALA A 205 -1.65 -23.99 16.06
CA ALA A 205 -2.15 -24.03 14.68
C ALA A 205 -3.06 -25.26 14.39
N ARG A 206 -2.81 -26.40 15.02
CA ARG A 206 -3.57 -27.65 14.81
C ARG A 206 -4.85 -27.73 15.61
N THR A 207 -4.78 -27.35 16.88
CA THR A 207 -5.79 -27.72 17.88
C THR A 207 -6.60 -26.53 18.37
N SER A 208 -6.11 -25.30 18.18
CA SER A 208 -6.81 -24.12 18.69
C SER A 208 -8.03 -23.75 17.84
N ASP A 209 -9.12 -23.44 18.52
CA ASP A 209 -10.33 -22.86 17.92
C ASP A 209 -10.08 -21.44 17.40
N ARG A 210 -9.13 -20.70 17.99
CA ARG A 210 -8.73 -19.37 17.52
C ARG A 210 -7.64 -19.45 16.46
N GLU A 211 -7.67 -18.50 15.52
CA GLU A 211 -6.58 -18.33 14.57
C GLU A 211 -5.34 -17.72 15.27
N PRO A 212 -4.11 -18.08 14.85
CA PRO A 212 -2.88 -17.55 15.44
C PRO A 212 -2.79 -16.04 15.28
N ASN A 213 -2.23 -15.37 16.29
CA ASN A 213 -1.88 -13.95 16.18
C ASN A 213 -0.56 -13.78 15.41
N GLU A 214 -0.25 -12.55 14.97
CA GLU A 214 0.98 -12.23 14.24
C GLU A 214 2.23 -12.53 15.06
N ASP A 215 2.24 -12.19 16.35
CA ASP A 215 3.37 -12.47 17.25
C ASP A 215 3.60 -13.97 17.46
N GLU A 216 2.52 -14.75 17.63
CA GLU A 216 2.58 -16.21 17.77
C GLU A 216 3.06 -16.87 16.47
N PHE A 217 2.63 -16.33 15.33
CA PHE A 217 3.08 -16.75 14.02
C PHE A 217 4.58 -16.49 13.83
N LEU A 218 5.05 -15.29 14.16
CA LEU A 218 6.45 -14.90 14.06
C LEU A 218 7.35 -15.78 14.93
N LEU A 219 6.95 -16.04 16.17
CA LEU A 219 7.69 -16.89 17.08
C LEU A 219 7.79 -18.33 16.56
N GLY A 220 6.70 -18.88 16.02
CA GLY A 220 6.70 -20.20 15.40
C GLY A 220 7.55 -20.28 14.14
N LEU A 221 7.51 -19.23 13.30
CA LEU A 221 8.28 -19.16 12.06
C LEU A 221 9.78 -19.02 12.35
N GLN A 222 10.16 -18.16 13.29
CA GLN A 222 11.55 -17.99 13.70
C GLN A 222 12.12 -19.28 14.28
N ALA A 223 11.36 -19.99 15.13
CA ALA A 223 11.76 -21.28 15.64
C ALA A 223 11.95 -22.32 14.52
N ALA A 224 11.08 -22.32 13.51
CA ALA A 224 11.22 -23.18 12.34
C ALA A 224 12.49 -22.87 11.53
N ASP A 225 12.80 -21.58 11.34
CA ASP A 225 13.98 -21.12 10.60
C ASP A 225 15.28 -21.45 11.34
N GLU A 226 15.33 -21.31 12.66
CA GLU A 226 16.49 -21.74 13.45
C GLU A 226 16.68 -23.25 13.40
N ILE A 227 15.60 -24.04 13.46
CA ILE A 227 15.69 -25.50 13.28
C ILE A 227 16.25 -25.83 11.88
N ARG A 228 15.75 -25.19 10.82
CA ARG A 228 16.24 -25.39 9.45
C ARG A 228 17.72 -25.08 9.34
N LYS A 229 18.17 -23.98 9.95
CA LYS A 229 19.56 -23.55 9.95
C LYS A 229 20.45 -24.59 10.61
N ILE A 230 20.13 -24.99 11.84
CA ILE A 230 20.89 -26.00 12.58
C ILE A 230 20.97 -27.33 11.81
N LEU A 231 19.87 -27.78 11.20
CA LEU A 231 19.87 -29.01 10.40
C LEU A 231 20.75 -28.88 9.13
N ASN A 232 20.76 -27.71 8.49
CA ASN A 232 21.63 -27.48 7.34
C ASN A 232 23.11 -27.43 7.75
N ASP A 233 23.42 -26.78 8.88
CA ASP A 233 24.77 -26.66 9.40
C ASP A 233 25.33 -28.05 9.75
N CYS A 234 24.57 -28.87 10.49
CA CYS A 234 24.94 -30.26 10.76
C CYS A 234 25.15 -31.08 9.47
N ARG A 235 24.33 -30.86 8.44
CA ARG A 235 24.50 -31.54 7.16
C ARG A 235 25.79 -31.13 6.46
N ILE A 236 26.16 -29.85 6.50
CA ILE A 236 27.41 -29.35 5.90
C ILE A 236 28.60 -29.96 6.63
N GLU A 237 28.59 -29.94 7.96
CA GLU A 237 29.65 -30.54 8.79
C GLU A 237 29.85 -32.03 8.45
N MET A 238 28.78 -32.82 8.36
CA MET A 238 28.86 -34.23 7.97
C MET A 238 29.48 -34.44 6.57
N LEU A 239 29.20 -33.55 5.62
CA LEU A 239 29.77 -33.61 4.27
C LEU A 239 31.25 -33.21 4.25
N GLU A 240 31.65 -32.26 5.08
CA GLU A 240 33.04 -31.84 5.22
C GLU A 240 33.89 -32.93 5.89
N GLU A 241 33.41 -33.55 6.98
CA GLU A 241 34.07 -34.68 7.63
C GLU A 241 34.28 -35.86 6.68
N SER A 242 33.24 -36.20 5.90
CA SER A 242 33.32 -37.26 4.90
C SER A 242 34.39 -36.97 3.83
N ARG A 243 34.56 -35.71 3.43
CA ARG A 243 35.60 -35.28 2.47
C ARG A 243 36.99 -35.31 3.10
N ALA A 244 37.11 -34.91 4.36
CA ALA A 244 38.38 -34.93 5.08
C ALA A 244 38.93 -36.35 5.24
N GLN A 245 38.06 -37.33 5.57
CA GLN A 245 38.45 -38.74 5.72
C GLN A 245 38.92 -39.38 4.40
N LEU A 246 38.37 -38.97 3.26
CA LEU A 246 38.80 -39.47 1.94
C LEU A 246 40.18 -38.95 1.49
N ASN A 247 40.67 -37.86 2.08
CA ASN A 247 41.93 -37.21 1.71
C ASN A 247 43.11 -37.60 2.61
N VAL A 248 42.92 -38.49 3.60
CA VAL A 248 44.02 -39.01 4.42
C VAL A 248 44.65 -40.19 3.68
N PRO A 249 45.92 -40.10 3.22
CA PRO A 249 46.60 -41.25 2.62
C PRO A 249 46.88 -42.32 3.70
N PRO A 250 46.95 -43.61 3.31
CA PRO A 250 47.10 -44.74 4.22
C PRO A 250 48.38 -44.70 5.07
#